data_AF-A0A2N4XAV1-F1
#
_entry.id   AF-A0A2N4XAV1-F1
#
_cell.length_a   1.000
_cell.length_b   1.000
_cell.length_c   1.000
_cell.angle_alpha   90.00
_cell.angle_beta   90.00
_cell.angle_gamma   90.00
#
_symmetry.space_group_name_H-M   'P 1'
#
loop_
_entity.id
_entity.type
_entity.pdbx_description
1 polymer ?
#
loop_
_entity_poly.entity_id
_entity_poly.type
_entity_poly.pdbx_seq_one_letter_code
_entity_poly.pdbx_strand_id
1 'polypeptide(L)'
;MEISRKYGRTHHYPFSPGATSDDRINLNYWEDFQSIQHIVHTEKLDGENNCLNRYGVFARSHGAPTTSPWTRQIRQQWELLKNDLGDYEIFGENLYAIHSIEYRKLPTHFFVFGIRQSDYWLSWDETQFIAQLFDLPIVPELGKVNMPVSKSDFEANIMALAAQPSVLDSYDLITQKPCTIEGIVSRNIDEYPVDRFAQNVIKYVRKGHVKTDEHWTRDWKRAALIDEKGGEACGN
;
A
#
# COMPACT_ATOMS: atom_id res chain seq x y z
N MET A 1 -1.35 -27.48 3.18
CA MET A 1 -2.22 -26.32 2.95
C MET A 1 -1.35 -25.09 3.03
N GLU A 2 -1.45 -24.15 2.09
CA GLU A 2 -0.77 -22.85 2.25
C GLU A 2 -1.41 -22.12 3.44
N ILE A 3 -0.57 -21.68 4.37
CA ILE A 3 -0.98 -21.04 5.64
C ILE A 3 -1.34 -19.55 5.46
N SER A 4 -1.08 -19.02 4.26
CA SER A 4 -1.39 -17.66 3.82
C SER A 4 -1.62 -17.69 2.31
N ARG A 5 -2.70 -17.07 1.82
CA ARG A 5 -2.94 -16.93 0.37
C ARG A 5 -2.35 -15.61 -0.10
N LYS A 6 -1.66 -15.62 -1.24
CA LYS A 6 -0.96 -14.45 -1.76
C LYS A 6 -1.91 -13.26 -2.00
N TYR A 7 -1.37 -12.04 -1.82
CA TYR A 7 -2.04 -10.83 -2.28
C TYR A 7 -2.11 -10.82 -3.82
N GLY A 8 -3.27 -10.43 -4.35
CA GLY A 8 -3.50 -10.37 -5.79
C GLY A 8 -2.47 -9.46 -6.49
N ARG A 9 -2.12 -9.78 -7.74
CA ARG A 9 -1.27 -8.86 -8.52
C ARG A 9 -2.09 -7.66 -8.96
N THR A 10 -1.81 -6.49 -8.39
CA THR A 10 -2.46 -5.25 -8.82
C THR A 10 -1.95 -4.86 -10.21
N HIS A 11 -2.86 -4.74 -11.17
CA HIS A 11 -2.53 -4.35 -12.54
C HIS A 11 -2.34 -2.83 -12.65
N HIS A 12 -1.58 -2.39 -13.63
CA HIS A 12 -1.42 -0.97 -13.96
C HIS A 12 -2.57 -0.46 -14.83
N TYR A 13 -2.91 0.82 -14.66
CA TYR A 13 -3.62 1.58 -15.68
C TYR A 13 -2.85 1.59 -17.01
N PRO A 14 -3.53 1.59 -18.17
CA PRO A 14 -2.88 1.73 -19.48
C PRO A 14 -2.08 3.04 -19.64
N PHE A 15 -2.48 4.09 -18.92
CA PHE A 15 -1.82 5.39 -18.91
C PHE A 15 -0.83 5.55 -17.73
N SER A 16 -0.56 4.48 -16.96
CA SER A 16 0.44 4.51 -15.88
C SER A 16 1.87 4.55 -16.45
N PRO A 17 2.63 5.64 -16.26
CA PRO A 17 3.94 5.81 -16.89
C PRO A 17 5.06 4.98 -16.23
N GLY A 18 4.83 4.45 -15.03
CA GLY A 18 5.78 3.64 -14.27
C GLY A 18 5.75 2.13 -14.54
N ALA A 19 4.92 1.61 -15.45
CA ALA A 19 4.89 0.18 -15.72
C ALA A 19 6.21 -0.31 -16.35
N THR A 20 6.69 -1.48 -15.92
CA THR A 20 7.88 -2.16 -16.45
C THR A 20 7.52 -3.40 -17.28
N SER A 21 8.49 -4.07 -17.90
CA SER A 21 8.25 -5.29 -18.69
C SER A 21 7.65 -6.43 -17.88
N ASP A 22 7.91 -6.48 -16.58
CA ASP A 22 7.38 -7.53 -15.72
C ASP A 22 5.92 -7.27 -15.36
N ASP A 23 5.44 -6.02 -15.45
CA ASP A 23 4.11 -5.59 -15.02
C ASP A 23 2.97 -6.07 -15.92
N ARG A 24 1.79 -6.22 -15.29
CA ARG A 24 0.53 -6.47 -15.99
C ARG A 24 -0.22 -5.15 -16.10
N ILE A 25 -0.75 -4.88 -17.28
CA ILE A 25 -1.58 -3.71 -17.58
C ILE A 25 -3.00 -4.20 -17.81
N ASN A 26 -3.99 -3.57 -17.17
CA ASN A 26 -5.40 -3.86 -17.46
C ASN A 26 -5.89 -2.92 -18.58
N LEU A 27 -5.95 -3.41 -19.80
CA LEU A 27 -6.44 -2.64 -20.96
C LEU A 27 -7.96 -2.38 -20.91
N ASN A 28 -8.71 -3.21 -20.19
CA ASN A 28 -10.17 -3.14 -20.06
C ASN A 28 -10.62 -2.50 -18.73
N TYR A 29 -9.74 -1.75 -18.09
CA TYR A 29 -9.99 -1.22 -16.75
C TYR A 29 -11.23 -0.34 -16.68
N TRP A 30 -11.55 0.36 -17.77
CA TRP A 30 -12.65 1.32 -17.78
C TRP A 30 -13.98 0.59 -17.79
N GLU A 31 -14.10 -0.48 -18.59
CA GLU A 31 -15.26 -1.36 -18.62
C GLU A 31 -15.49 -2.02 -17.25
N ASP A 32 -14.42 -2.46 -16.59
CA ASP A 32 -14.49 -2.99 -15.22
C ASP A 32 -15.02 -1.93 -14.25
N PHE A 33 -14.47 -0.71 -14.30
CA PHE A 33 -14.77 0.38 -13.37
C PHE A 33 -16.15 1.00 -13.59
N GLN A 34 -16.70 0.93 -14.80
CA GLN A 34 -18.07 1.37 -15.08
C GLN A 34 -19.14 0.55 -14.32
N SER A 35 -18.79 -0.66 -13.87
CA SER A 35 -19.68 -1.51 -13.06
C SER A 35 -19.62 -1.21 -11.56
N ILE A 36 -18.65 -0.40 -11.12
CA ILE A 36 -18.44 -0.04 -9.71
C ILE A 36 -19.18 1.27 -9.42
N GLN A 37 -19.92 1.34 -8.31
CA GLN A 37 -20.65 2.55 -7.93
C GLN A 37 -19.74 3.60 -7.27
N HIS A 38 -18.87 3.15 -6.37
CA HIS A 38 -18.00 4.02 -5.59
C HIS A 38 -16.56 3.50 -5.60
N ILE A 39 -15.63 4.39 -5.94
CA ILE A 39 -14.20 4.09 -6.00
C ILE A 39 -13.48 4.96 -4.98
N VAL A 40 -12.51 4.39 -4.27
CA VAL A 40 -11.58 5.15 -3.43
C VAL A 40 -10.19 5.12 -4.04
N HIS A 41 -9.52 6.27 -3.99
CA HIS A 41 -8.12 6.45 -4.34
C HIS A 41 -7.31 6.55 -3.05
N THR A 42 -6.32 5.68 -2.91
CA THR A 42 -5.37 5.74 -1.80
C THR A 42 -3.98 6.02 -2.32
N GLU A 43 -3.13 6.63 -1.49
CA GLU A 43 -1.72 6.77 -1.78
C GLU A 43 -1.09 5.39 -1.89
N LYS A 44 -0.37 5.14 -2.99
CA LYS A 44 0.53 4.00 -3.08
C LYS A 44 1.83 4.37 -2.37
N LEU A 45 2.12 3.67 -1.28
CA LEU A 45 3.35 3.85 -0.52
C LEU A 45 4.47 2.93 -1.05
N ASP A 46 5.71 3.39 -0.95
CA ASP A 46 6.92 2.71 -1.44
C ASP A 46 7.59 1.93 -0.30
N GLY A 47 7.18 0.67 -0.10
CA GLY A 47 7.74 -0.21 0.91
C GLY A 47 7.63 -1.70 0.57
N GLU A 48 7.59 -2.53 1.62
CA GLU A 48 7.37 -3.96 1.48
C GLU A 48 5.93 -4.34 1.82
N ASN A 49 5.23 -4.96 0.87
CA ASN A 49 3.92 -5.56 1.12
C ASN A 49 4.03 -6.73 2.12
N ASN A 50 3.35 -6.60 3.26
CA ASN A 50 3.22 -7.66 4.24
C ASN A 50 1.75 -8.01 4.52
N CYS A 51 1.51 -9.27 4.86
CA CYS A 51 0.23 -9.80 5.35
C CYS A 51 0.38 -10.29 6.79
N LEU A 52 -0.48 -9.81 7.69
CA LEU A 52 -0.62 -10.28 9.06
C LEU A 52 -1.85 -11.18 9.13
N ASN A 53 -1.68 -12.42 9.56
CA ASN A 53 -2.79 -13.33 9.88
C ASN A 53 -2.48 -14.10 11.17
N ARG A 54 -3.40 -14.93 11.69
CA ARG A 54 -3.20 -15.64 12.97
C ARG A 54 -1.92 -16.50 13.04
N TYR A 55 -1.34 -16.88 11.91
CA TYR A 55 -0.18 -17.77 11.82
C TYR A 55 1.15 -17.03 11.69
N GLY A 56 1.16 -15.76 11.32
CA GLY A 56 2.40 -15.01 11.15
C GLY A 56 2.28 -13.71 10.38
N VAL A 57 3.45 -13.14 10.12
CA VAL A 57 3.67 -12.07 9.16
C VAL A 57 4.29 -12.67 7.90
N PHE A 58 3.74 -12.35 6.73
CA PHE A 58 4.17 -12.92 5.45
C PHE A 58 4.56 -11.80 4.49
N ALA A 59 5.61 -12.02 3.68
CA ALA A 59 5.85 -11.19 2.51
C ALA A 59 4.91 -11.63 1.38
N ARG A 60 4.51 -10.71 0.50
CA ARG A 60 3.57 -10.96 -0.62
C ARG A 60 3.76 -12.30 -1.36
N SER A 61 5.01 -12.63 -1.70
CA SER A 61 5.35 -13.75 -2.59
C SER A 61 5.66 -15.07 -1.88
N HIS A 62 5.79 -15.06 -0.54
CA HIS A 62 6.27 -16.19 0.25
C HIS A 62 5.16 -16.80 1.10
N GLY A 63 5.01 -18.12 1.04
CA GLY A 63 4.03 -18.86 1.87
C GLY A 63 4.51 -19.15 3.30
N ALA A 64 5.75 -18.81 3.63
CA ALA A 64 6.33 -18.97 4.96
C ALA A 64 6.43 -17.60 5.66
N PRO A 65 6.31 -17.54 7.00
CA PRO A 65 6.49 -16.30 7.74
C PRO A 65 7.84 -15.66 7.48
N THR A 66 7.85 -14.34 7.32
CA THR A 66 9.08 -13.57 7.07
C THR A 66 10.00 -13.58 8.28
N THR A 67 11.30 -13.69 8.03
CA THR A 67 12.34 -13.57 9.05
C THR A 67 13.20 -12.32 8.89
N SER A 68 12.93 -11.51 7.86
CA SER A 68 13.76 -10.38 7.46
C SER A 68 13.99 -9.37 8.61
N PRO A 69 15.16 -8.73 8.69
CA PRO A 69 15.44 -7.72 9.72
C PRO A 69 14.43 -6.56 9.74
N TRP A 70 14.00 -6.08 8.57
CA TRP A 70 13.06 -4.97 8.42
C TRP A 70 11.60 -5.30 8.75
N THR A 71 11.28 -6.57 9.00
CA THR A 71 9.94 -6.99 9.45
C THR A 71 9.87 -7.23 10.96
N ARG A 72 10.97 -6.96 11.69
CA ARG A 72 11.05 -7.21 13.13
C ARG A 72 9.96 -6.45 13.91
N GLN A 73 9.78 -5.16 13.62
CA GLN A 73 8.80 -4.33 14.33
C GLN A 73 7.37 -4.82 14.12
N ILE A 74 6.97 -5.07 12.87
CA ILE A 74 5.62 -5.55 12.57
C ILE A 74 5.37 -6.96 13.12
N ARG A 75 6.42 -7.80 13.23
CA ARG A 75 6.32 -9.10 13.91
C ARG A 75 6.09 -8.96 15.41
N GLN A 76 6.75 -8.01 16.07
CA GLN A 76 6.51 -7.74 17.50
C GLN A 76 5.08 -7.24 17.74
N GLN A 77 4.57 -6.36 16.87
CA GLN A 77 3.17 -5.94 16.91
C GLN A 77 2.22 -7.11 16.67
N TRP A 78 2.50 -7.94 15.66
CA TRP A 78 1.72 -9.14 15.37
C TRP A 78 1.64 -10.11 16.56
N GLU A 79 2.73 -10.32 17.31
CA GLU A 79 2.73 -11.20 18.49
C GLU A 79 1.68 -10.79 19.54
N LEU A 80 1.37 -9.50 19.64
CA LEU A 80 0.34 -8.96 20.53
C LEU A 80 -1.07 -9.17 19.98
N LEU A 81 -1.24 -9.12 18.65
CA LEU A 81 -2.55 -9.15 17.99
C LEU A 81 -3.01 -10.57 17.58
N LYS A 82 -2.08 -11.52 17.42
CA LYS A 82 -2.32 -12.78 16.70
C LYS A 82 -3.50 -13.62 17.21
N ASN A 83 -3.80 -13.55 18.50
CA ASN A 83 -4.87 -14.33 19.11
C ASN A 83 -6.26 -13.73 18.81
N ASP A 84 -6.31 -12.44 18.47
CA ASP A 84 -7.54 -11.69 18.19
C ASP A 84 -7.83 -11.57 16.69
N LEU A 85 -6.84 -11.88 15.83
CA LEU A 85 -6.97 -11.77 14.36
C LEU A 85 -8.04 -12.70 13.78
N GLY A 86 -8.36 -13.83 14.43
CA GLY A 86 -9.34 -14.80 13.92
C GLY A 86 -9.07 -15.17 12.44
N ASP A 87 -10.07 -14.95 11.59
CA ASP A 87 -10.03 -15.27 10.15
C ASP A 87 -9.55 -14.09 9.29
N TYR A 88 -9.12 -12.97 9.88
CA TYR A 88 -8.62 -11.82 9.14
C TYR A 88 -7.20 -12.04 8.61
N GLU A 89 -7.02 -11.61 7.35
CA GLU A 89 -5.74 -11.41 6.71
C GLU A 89 -5.58 -9.92 6.42
N ILE A 90 -4.74 -9.25 7.20
CA ILE A 90 -4.52 -7.80 7.14
C ILE A 90 -3.33 -7.51 6.23
N PHE A 91 -3.58 -6.86 5.11
CA PHE A 91 -2.55 -6.48 4.16
C PHE A 91 -2.18 -5.01 4.33
N GLY A 92 -0.88 -4.74 4.42
CA GLY A 92 -0.37 -3.40 4.54
C GLY A 92 1.03 -3.24 3.97
N GLU A 93 1.42 -1.98 3.81
CA GLU A 93 2.74 -1.60 3.33
C GLU A 93 3.64 -1.32 4.53
N ASN A 94 4.77 -2.03 4.61
CA ASN A 94 5.79 -1.84 5.61
C ASN A 94 6.89 -0.92 5.09
N LEU A 95 6.93 0.28 5.63
CA LEU A 95 7.88 1.36 5.35
C LEU A 95 9.10 1.35 6.26
N TYR A 96 9.34 0.26 7.01
CA TYR A 96 10.48 0.17 7.92
C TYR A 96 11.82 0.32 7.20
N ALA A 97 11.99 -0.30 6.04
CA ALA A 97 13.16 -0.12 5.18
C ALA A 97 12.86 0.95 4.13
N ILE A 98 13.69 2.00 4.06
CA ILE A 98 13.57 3.02 3.03
C ILE A 98 13.93 2.41 1.68
N HIS A 99 13.03 2.53 0.71
CA HIS A 99 13.22 2.14 -0.68
C HIS A 99 13.68 3.35 -1.51
N SER A 100 12.94 3.75 -2.55
CA SER A 100 13.27 4.89 -3.41
C SER A 100 12.74 6.21 -2.85
N ILE A 101 11.74 6.16 -1.97
CA ILE A 101 11.14 7.32 -1.31
C ILE A 101 11.38 7.27 0.21
N GLU A 102 11.93 8.35 0.75
CA GLU A 102 11.97 8.63 2.19
C GLU A 102 10.70 9.40 2.59
N TYR A 103 9.94 8.86 3.54
CA TYR A 103 8.80 9.56 4.15
C TYR A 103 9.22 10.23 5.45
N ARG A 104 9.09 11.55 5.53
CA ARG A 104 9.62 12.31 6.67
C ARG A 104 8.65 12.50 7.81
N LYS A 105 7.34 12.54 7.54
CA LYS A 105 6.25 12.60 8.52
C LYS A 105 5.66 11.22 8.75
N LEU A 106 6.49 10.28 9.18
CA LEU A 106 6.13 8.87 9.33
C LEU A 106 5.72 8.56 10.79
N PRO A 107 4.42 8.37 11.11
CA PRO A 107 3.98 8.08 12.48
C PRO A 107 4.22 6.63 12.91
N THR A 108 4.22 5.69 11.97
CA THR A 108 4.53 4.27 12.18
C THR A 108 5.10 3.69 10.89
N HIS A 109 5.60 2.46 10.93
CA HIS A 109 6.14 1.80 9.75
C HIS A 109 5.11 1.00 8.95
N PHE A 110 3.92 0.71 9.48
CA PHE A 110 2.97 -0.18 8.81
C PHE A 110 1.61 0.49 8.56
N PHE A 111 1.17 0.47 7.30
CA PHE A 111 -0.10 1.08 6.87
C PHE A 111 -0.96 0.07 6.12
N VAL A 112 -2.17 -0.17 6.61
CA VAL A 112 -3.12 -1.12 6.03
C VAL A 112 -3.72 -0.55 4.74
N PHE A 113 -3.78 -1.35 3.68
CA PHE A 113 -4.46 -0.99 2.43
C PHE A 113 -5.59 -1.95 2.05
N GLY A 114 -5.73 -3.08 2.74
CA GLY A 114 -6.81 -4.02 2.49
C GLY A 114 -6.86 -5.13 3.53
N ILE A 115 -8.06 -5.62 3.79
CA ILE A 115 -8.29 -6.76 4.67
C ILE A 115 -9.11 -7.79 3.91
N ARG A 116 -8.70 -9.05 4.02
CA ARG A 116 -9.45 -10.19 3.51
C ARG A 116 -9.98 -11.00 4.68
N GLN A 117 -11.22 -11.45 4.56
CA GLN A 117 -11.79 -12.45 5.45
C GLN A 117 -12.33 -13.58 4.56
N SER A 118 -11.83 -14.80 4.77
CA SER A 118 -12.18 -15.95 3.93
C SER A 118 -11.91 -15.73 2.43
N ASP A 119 -12.95 -15.72 1.59
CA ASP A 119 -12.86 -15.56 0.13
C ASP A 119 -13.24 -14.15 -0.36
N TYR A 120 -13.30 -13.16 0.54
CA TYR A 120 -13.76 -11.80 0.24
C TYR A 120 -12.76 -10.74 0.71
N TRP A 121 -12.48 -9.79 -0.17
CA TRP A 121 -11.93 -8.50 0.23
C TRP A 121 -13.04 -7.70 0.89
N LEU A 122 -12.80 -7.26 2.13
CA LEU A 122 -13.76 -6.44 2.85
C LEU A 122 -13.95 -5.09 2.16
N SER A 123 -15.11 -4.48 2.37
CA SER A 123 -15.35 -3.10 1.96
C SER A 123 -14.31 -2.14 2.54
N TRP A 124 -14.18 -0.95 1.96
CA TRP A 124 -13.25 0.04 2.47
C TRP A 124 -13.63 0.48 3.88
N ASP A 125 -14.91 0.68 4.16
CA ASP A 125 -15.38 1.07 5.48
C ASP A 125 -15.09 -0.03 6.53
N GLU A 126 -15.29 -1.30 6.21
CA GLU A 126 -14.90 -2.43 7.08
C GLU A 126 -13.38 -2.54 7.22
N THR A 127 -12.63 -2.29 6.15
CA THR A 127 -11.15 -2.25 6.19
C THR A 127 -10.69 -1.21 7.20
N GLN A 128 -11.27 0.01 7.16
CA GLN A 128 -10.96 1.09 8.09
C GLN A 128 -11.37 0.74 9.52
N PHE A 129 -12.56 0.18 9.70
CA PHE A 129 -13.08 -0.23 11.00
C PHE A 129 -12.20 -1.29 11.68
N ILE A 130 -11.86 -2.37 10.97
CA ILE A 130 -11.03 -3.45 11.50
C ILE A 130 -9.58 -2.99 11.72
N ALA A 131 -9.02 -2.17 10.81
CA ALA A 131 -7.69 -1.60 11.02
C ALA A 131 -7.66 -0.75 12.30
N GLN A 132 -8.67 0.07 12.54
CA GLN A 132 -8.82 0.87 13.76
C GLN A 132 -8.99 0.00 15.01
N LEU A 133 -9.71 -1.12 14.93
CA LEU A 133 -9.87 -2.06 16.05
C LEU A 133 -8.53 -2.66 16.51
N PHE A 134 -7.58 -2.83 15.60
CA PHE A 134 -6.24 -3.35 15.88
C PHE A 134 -5.18 -2.24 16.07
N ASP A 135 -5.59 -0.98 16.18
CA ASP A 135 -4.70 0.19 16.26
C ASP A 135 -3.68 0.24 15.10
N LEU A 136 -4.10 -0.16 13.91
CA LEU A 136 -3.31 -0.13 12.68
C LEU A 136 -3.79 1.03 11.80
N PRO A 137 -2.93 2.01 11.47
CA PRO A 137 -3.33 3.07 10.55
C PRO A 137 -3.47 2.52 9.13
N ILE A 138 -4.31 3.19 8.35
CA ILE A 138 -4.52 2.88 6.94
C ILE A 138 -3.62 3.77 6.05
N VAL A 139 -3.36 3.32 4.83
CA VAL A 139 -2.76 4.18 3.80
C VAL A 139 -3.58 5.47 3.61
N PRO A 140 -2.94 6.62 3.32
CA PRO A 140 -3.67 7.87 3.12
C PRO A 140 -4.75 7.77 2.04
N GLU A 141 -5.97 8.19 2.37
CA GLU A 141 -7.05 8.35 1.39
C GLU A 141 -6.88 9.68 0.65
N LEU A 142 -6.85 9.63 -0.68
CA LEU A 142 -6.65 10.80 -1.55
C LEU A 142 -7.97 11.34 -2.12
N GLY A 143 -9.00 10.50 -2.18
CA GLY A 143 -10.34 10.92 -2.62
C GLY A 143 -11.26 9.74 -2.94
N LYS A 144 -12.54 10.03 -3.10
CA LYS A 144 -13.58 9.08 -3.52
C LYS A 144 -14.27 9.60 -4.79
N VAL A 145 -14.66 8.68 -5.67
CA VAL A 145 -15.37 8.98 -6.92
C VAL A 145 -16.69 8.23 -6.93
N ASN A 146 -17.78 8.96 -7.19
CA ASN A 146 -19.10 8.40 -7.42
C ASN A 146 -19.32 8.24 -8.93
N MET A 147 -19.53 7.02 -9.39
CA MET A 147 -19.79 6.71 -10.79
C MET A 147 -21.28 6.94 -11.13
N PRO A 148 -21.61 7.25 -12.41
CA PRO A 148 -20.70 7.36 -13.54
C PRO A 148 -20.00 8.73 -13.62
N VAL A 149 -18.74 8.72 -14.06
CA VAL A 149 -18.02 9.92 -14.55
C VAL A 149 -17.50 9.66 -15.96
N SER A 150 -17.05 10.70 -16.66
CA SER A 150 -16.38 10.51 -17.94
C SER A 150 -14.99 9.88 -17.74
N LYS A 151 -14.53 9.07 -18.71
CA LYS A 151 -13.19 8.47 -18.67
C LYS A 151 -12.09 9.52 -18.58
N SER A 152 -12.23 10.60 -19.34
CA SER A 152 -11.26 11.69 -19.35
C SER A 152 -11.16 12.38 -18.00
N ASP A 153 -12.30 12.63 -17.33
CA ASP A 153 -12.29 13.30 -16.03
C ASP A 153 -11.69 12.39 -14.95
N PHE A 154 -11.97 11.08 -15.02
CA PHE A 154 -11.38 10.09 -14.13
C PHE A 154 -9.86 10.02 -14.29
N GLU A 155 -9.36 9.86 -15.53
CA GLU A 155 -7.92 9.82 -15.82
C GLU A 155 -7.23 11.12 -15.40
N ALA A 156 -7.85 12.28 -15.67
CA ALA A 156 -7.34 13.58 -15.26
C ALA A 156 -7.26 13.72 -13.73
N ASN A 157 -8.26 13.22 -13.00
CA ASN A 157 -8.25 13.21 -11.53
C ASN A 157 -7.08 12.37 -10.98
N ILE A 158 -6.89 11.16 -11.50
CA ILE A 158 -5.75 10.29 -11.13
C ILE A 158 -4.41 11.01 -11.35
N MET A 159 -4.22 11.64 -12.52
CA MET A 159 -2.98 12.37 -12.82
C MET A 159 -2.78 13.58 -11.90
N ALA A 160 -3.85 14.32 -11.58
CA ALA A 160 -3.79 15.47 -10.70
C ALA A 160 -3.42 15.07 -9.25
N LEU A 161 -4.01 13.99 -8.74
CA LEU A 161 -3.68 13.42 -7.43
C LEU A 161 -2.23 12.90 -7.42
N ALA A 162 -1.79 12.22 -8.48
CA ALA A 162 -0.43 11.65 -8.56
C ALA A 162 0.67 12.71 -8.67
N ALA A 163 0.31 13.94 -9.03
CA ALA A 163 1.22 15.09 -9.06
C ALA A 163 1.40 15.76 -7.69
N GLN A 164 0.63 15.39 -6.67
CA GLN A 164 0.74 15.96 -5.33
C GLN A 164 1.90 15.35 -4.53
N PRO A 165 2.47 16.08 -3.56
CA PRO A 165 3.36 15.50 -2.57
C PRO A 165 2.60 14.51 -1.66
N SER A 166 3.33 13.58 -1.06
CA SER A 166 2.77 12.65 -0.05
C SER A 166 2.29 13.37 1.19
N VAL A 167 1.21 12.85 1.77
CA VAL A 167 0.73 13.23 3.11
C VAL A 167 1.82 12.95 4.17
N LEU A 168 2.67 11.95 3.92
CA LEU A 168 3.78 11.53 4.77
C LEU A 168 5.10 12.27 4.45
N ASP A 169 5.06 13.34 3.66
CA ASP A 169 6.22 14.19 3.30
C ASP A 169 7.32 13.44 2.55
N SER A 170 7.06 13.16 1.26
CA SER A 170 7.87 12.29 0.40
C SER A 170 9.09 13.00 -0.21
N TYR A 171 10.27 12.41 0.01
CA TYR A 171 11.53 12.84 -0.55
C TYR A 171 12.16 11.72 -1.38
N ASP A 172 12.73 12.09 -2.52
CA ASP A 172 13.47 11.14 -3.34
C ASP A 172 14.80 10.80 -2.64
N LEU A 173 15.07 9.50 -2.41
CA LEU A 173 16.21 9.08 -1.61
C LEU A 173 17.56 9.52 -2.20
N ILE A 174 17.68 9.53 -3.53
CA ILE A 174 18.94 9.83 -4.22
C ILE A 174 19.16 11.34 -4.29
N THR A 175 18.16 12.08 -4.75
CA THR A 175 18.28 13.53 -4.96
C THR A 175 18.06 14.35 -3.70
N GLN A 176 17.49 13.73 -2.65
CA GLN A 176 17.13 14.34 -1.38
C GLN A 176 16.20 15.57 -1.51
N LYS A 177 15.43 15.62 -2.60
CA LYS A 177 14.46 16.69 -2.89
C LYS A 177 13.04 16.22 -2.65
N PRO A 178 12.10 17.12 -2.31
CA PRO A 178 10.69 16.81 -2.28
C PRO A 178 10.26 16.20 -3.62
N CYS A 179 9.45 15.16 -3.57
CA CYS A 179 8.94 14.47 -4.74
C CYS A 179 7.45 14.19 -4.57
N THR A 180 6.77 13.85 -5.67
CA THR A 180 5.35 13.45 -5.64
C THR A 180 5.17 12.12 -4.91
N ILE A 181 3.93 11.71 -4.66
CA ILE A 181 3.61 10.34 -4.26
C ILE A 181 4.16 9.32 -5.28
N GLU A 182 4.43 8.09 -4.83
CA GLU A 182 4.87 7.01 -5.73
C GLU A 182 3.81 6.71 -6.79
N GLY A 183 2.55 6.72 -6.36
CA GLY A 183 1.42 6.36 -7.18
C GLY A 183 0.11 6.38 -6.42
N ILE A 184 -0.92 5.83 -7.07
CA ILE A 184 -2.28 5.73 -6.54
C ILE A 184 -2.73 4.28 -6.69
N VAL A 185 -3.42 3.77 -5.69
CA VAL A 185 -4.24 2.55 -5.83
C VAL A 185 -5.70 2.98 -5.85
N SER A 186 -6.42 2.57 -6.88
CA SER A 186 -7.86 2.74 -6.98
C SER A 186 -8.52 1.41 -6.69
N ARG A 187 -9.47 1.39 -5.76
CA ARG A 187 -10.22 0.19 -5.39
C ARG A 187 -11.72 0.44 -5.35
N ASN A 188 -12.49 -0.60 -5.63
CA ASN A 188 -13.90 -0.66 -5.24
C ASN A 188 -14.01 -0.42 -3.73
N ILE A 189 -14.96 0.45 -3.34
CA ILE A 189 -15.29 0.69 -1.93
C ILE A 189 -16.05 -0.50 -1.36
N ASP A 190 -16.90 -1.15 -2.14
CA ASP A 190 -17.69 -2.29 -1.68
C ASP A 190 -16.80 -3.53 -1.52
N GLU A 191 -17.31 -4.53 -0.80
CA GLU A 191 -16.67 -5.84 -0.73
C GLU A 191 -16.67 -6.54 -2.10
N TYR A 192 -15.67 -7.39 -2.34
CA TYR A 192 -15.63 -8.18 -3.57
C TYR A 192 -14.92 -9.53 -3.37
N PRO A 193 -15.32 -10.57 -4.13
CA PRO A 193 -14.66 -11.86 -4.10
C PRO A 193 -13.18 -11.79 -4.49
N VAL A 194 -12.36 -12.68 -3.93
CA VAL A 194 -10.91 -12.76 -4.22
C VAL A 194 -10.62 -12.97 -5.71
N ASP A 195 -11.44 -13.74 -6.41
CA ASP A 195 -11.27 -14.03 -7.84
C ASP A 195 -11.61 -12.83 -8.75
N ARG A 196 -12.23 -11.78 -8.19
CA ARG A 196 -12.54 -10.51 -8.86
C ARG A 196 -11.54 -9.39 -8.57
N PHE A 197 -10.42 -9.69 -7.91
CA PHE A 197 -9.44 -8.68 -7.52
C PHE A 197 -8.95 -7.79 -8.67
N ALA A 198 -8.68 -8.37 -9.85
CA ALA A 198 -8.12 -7.63 -10.99
C ALA A 198 -9.09 -6.60 -11.62
N GLN A 199 -10.40 -6.79 -11.43
CA GLN A 199 -11.45 -5.88 -11.88
C GLN A 199 -11.76 -4.79 -10.83
N ASN A 200 -11.42 -5.06 -9.56
CA ASN A 200 -11.77 -4.18 -8.44
C ASN A 200 -10.59 -3.33 -7.96
N VAL A 201 -9.34 -3.66 -8.32
CA VAL A 201 -8.16 -2.94 -7.86
C VAL A 201 -7.15 -2.72 -9.00
N ILE A 202 -6.73 -1.47 -9.17
CA ILE A 202 -5.77 -1.06 -10.19
C ILE A 202 -4.85 0.03 -9.64
N LYS A 203 -3.64 0.15 -10.18
CA LYS A 203 -2.67 1.15 -9.74
C LYS A 203 -2.19 2.06 -10.86
N TYR A 204 -1.94 3.31 -10.50
CA TYR A 204 -1.14 4.27 -11.25
C TYR A 204 0.21 4.41 -10.54
N VAL A 205 1.32 4.39 -11.26
CA VAL A 205 2.66 4.59 -10.69
C VAL A 205 3.42 5.60 -11.53
N ARG A 206 4.09 6.55 -10.87
CA ARG A 206 4.86 7.60 -11.54
C ARG A 206 6.05 7.05 -12.32
N LYS A 207 6.53 7.84 -13.28
CA LYS A 207 7.74 7.51 -14.03
C LYS A 207 8.97 7.54 -13.11
N GLY A 208 9.86 6.56 -13.26
CA GLY A 208 11.12 6.50 -12.51
C GLY A 208 10.91 6.29 -11.00
N HIS A 209 9.87 5.54 -10.60
CA HIS A 209 9.60 5.22 -9.20
C HIS A 209 10.64 4.26 -8.59
N VAL A 210 11.13 3.29 -9.36
CA VAL A 210 12.25 2.42 -8.96
C VAL A 210 13.56 3.15 -9.21
N LYS A 211 14.31 3.43 -8.15
CA LYS A 211 15.64 4.03 -8.24
C LYS A 211 16.70 3.32 -7.41
N THR A 212 16.32 2.44 -6.50
CA THR A 212 17.24 1.64 -5.71
C THR A 212 17.62 0.35 -6.45
N ASP A 213 18.92 0.01 -6.41
CA ASP A 213 19.49 -1.19 -7.02
C ASP A 213 18.80 -2.49 -6.56
N GLU A 214 18.97 -3.56 -7.35
CA GLU A 214 18.54 -4.95 -7.06
C GLU A 214 19.08 -5.53 -5.72
N HIS A 215 19.85 -4.74 -4.96
CA HIS A 215 20.50 -5.09 -3.71
C HIS A 215 20.01 -4.33 -2.48
N TRP A 216 18.85 -3.65 -2.54
CA TRP A 216 18.28 -2.93 -1.37
C TRP A 216 18.23 -3.78 -0.09
N THR A 217 18.04 -5.09 -0.21
CA THR A 217 18.03 -6.05 0.92
C THR A 217 19.35 -6.12 1.70
N ARG A 218 20.46 -5.63 1.14
CA ARG A 218 21.80 -5.60 1.78
C ARG A 218 22.13 -4.27 2.43
N ASP A 219 21.74 -3.16 1.81
CA ASP A 219 22.11 -1.79 2.23
C ASP A 219 20.91 -0.93 2.67
N TRP A 220 19.82 -1.58 3.08
CA TRP A 220 18.63 -0.88 3.55
C TRP A 220 18.92 -0.02 4.78
N LYS A 221 18.23 1.12 4.85
CA LYS A 221 18.22 2.01 6.02
C LYS A 221 16.85 2.01 6.65
N ARG A 222 16.80 2.04 7.97
CA ARG A 222 15.54 2.18 8.71
C ARG A 222 14.96 3.57 8.46
N ALA A 223 13.67 3.66 8.17
CA ALA A 223 12.94 4.94 8.19
C ALA A 223 12.87 5.47 9.63
N ALA A 224 13.16 6.76 9.81
CA ALA A 224 12.99 7.39 11.11
C ALA A 224 11.54 7.87 11.29
N LEU A 225 10.94 7.54 12.43
CA LEU A 225 9.61 7.99 12.80
C LEU A 225 9.63 9.50 13.13
N ILE A 226 8.46 10.13 13.07
CA ILE A 226 8.33 11.57 13.26
C ILE A 226 8.72 12.02 14.69
N ASP A 227 8.45 11.19 15.68
CA ASP A 227 8.76 11.41 17.10
C ASP A 227 10.26 11.26 17.41
N GLU A 228 10.97 10.42 16.66
CA GLU A 228 12.42 10.23 16.78
C GLU A 228 13.22 11.45 16.29
N LYS A 229 12.66 12.23 15.36
CA LYS A 229 13.33 13.39 14.75
C LYS A 229 13.32 14.64 15.64
N GLY A 230 12.48 14.67 16.69
CA GLY A 230 12.41 15.78 17.65
C GLY A 230 13.43 15.72 18.80
N GLY A 231 14.25 14.65 18.87
CA GLY A 231 15.21 14.43 19.96
C GLY A 231 16.53 15.22 19.84
N GLU A 232 16.81 15.86 18.71
CA GLU A 232 18.02 16.70 18.51
C GLU A 232 17.73 18.19 18.79
N ALA A 233 17.25 18.52 19.99
CA ALA A 233 17.20 19.89 20.50
C ALA A 233 16.96 19.93 22.03
N CYS A 234 17.82 19.26 22.80
CA CYS A 234 18.07 19.58 24.22
C CYS A 234 19.49 19.11 24.57
N GLY A 235 20.48 19.92 24.19
CA GLY A 235 21.88 19.64 24.44
C GLY A 235 22.72 20.92 24.31
N ASN A 236 23.01 21.51 25.47
CA ASN A 236 23.84 22.69 25.79
C ASN A 236 23.13 24.05 25.83
#